data_AF-A0AAV3U2G6-F1
#
_entry.id   AF-A0AAV3U2G6-F1
#
_cell.length_a   1.000
_cell.length_b   1.000
_cell.length_c   1.000
_cell.angle_alpha   90.00
_cell.angle_beta   90.00
_cell.angle_gamma   90.00
#
_symmetry.space_group_name_H-M   'P 1'
#
loop_
_entity.id
_entity.type
_entity.pdbx_description
1 polymer ?
#
loop_
_entity_poly.entity_id
_entity_poly.type
_entity_poly.pdbx_seq_one_letter_code
_entity_poly.pdbx_strand_id
1 'polypeptide(L)'
;MTAITCQQAWRNMTQQSQSQSLRNYTQRLAMDDYLVETELFPKAVLEAYTAWNLELPLSDEQTQFFNAERGGGQGDYRSGMRNKIANVVDCLSRFPQSKRAIITISNNPSPCHTSDDDAKCLRELHFYIEDNKLNASCLFRAQAALIFPKNIHFIGALMAEIAQSLAIPVGTLFYCATILVSDRS
;
A
#
# COMPACT_ATOMS: atom_id res chain seq x y z
N MET A 1 17.50 -4.40 9.58
CA MET A 1 17.46 -4.27 8.10
C MET A 1 17.57 -2.80 7.76
N THR A 2 18.56 -2.44 6.93
CA THR A 2 18.69 -1.08 6.39
C THR A 2 17.53 -0.78 5.45
N ALA A 3 16.97 0.43 5.54
CA ALA A 3 15.93 0.86 4.61
C ALA A 3 16.52 1.08 3.21
N ILE A 4 15.78 0.69 2.17
CA ILE A 4 16.11 0.98 0.77
C ILE A 4 15.00 1.84 0.16
N THR A 5 15.28 2.50 -0.96
CA THR A 5 14.26 3.27 -1.69
C THR A 5 13.19 2.37 -2.29
N CYS A 6 11.99 2.91 -2.53
CA CYS A 6 10.92 2.18 -3.21
C CYS A 6 11.33 1.73 -4.62
N GLN A 7 12.10 2.55 -5.34
CA GLN A 7 12.65 2.21 -6.66
C GLN A 7 13.61 1.00 -6.61
N GLN A 8 14.49 0.94 -5.59
CA GLN A 8 15.38 -0.22 -5.40
C GLN A 8 14.59 -1.47 -5.03
N ALA A 9 13.58 -1.34 -4.16
CA ALA A 9 12.73 -2.46 -3.79
C ALA A 9 11.98 -3.04 -4.99
N TRP A 10 11.42 -2.20 -5.87
CA TRP A 10 10.80 -2.64 -7.11
C TRP A 10 11.76 -3.43 -7.98
N ARG A 11 12.97 -2.91 -8.24
CA ARG A 11 14.00 -3.61 -9.03
C ARG A 11 14.36 -4.97 -8.43
N ASN A 12 14.52 -5.02 -7.10
CA ASN A 12 14.83 -6.26 -6.39
C ASN A 12 13.67 -7.26 -6.51
N MET A 13 12.43 -6.82 -6.30
CA MET A 13 11.24 -7.66 -6.45
C MET A 13 11.15 -8.23 -7.86
N THR A 14 11.32 -7.39 -8.88
CA THR A 14 11.30 -7.81 -10.30
C THR A 14 12.38 -8.85 -10.56
N GLN A 15 13.63 -8.59 -10.18
CA GLN A 15 14.72 -9.53 -10.44
C GLN A 15 14.52 -10.87 -9.72
N GLN A 16 14.14 -10.84 -8.45
CA GLN A 16 14.03 -12.07 -7.65
C GLN A 16 12.85 -12.95 -8.09
N SER A 17 11.76 -12.34 -8.56
CA SER A 17 10.53 -13.06 -8.91
C SER A 17 10.45 -13.50 -10.38
N GLN A 18 11.47 -13.19 -11.19
CA GLN A 18 11.52 -13.54 -12.63
C GLN A 18 11.40 -15.04 -12.91
N SER A 19 12.03 -15.88 -12.09
CA SER A 19 12.12 -17.33 -12.36
C SER A 19 11.20 -18.18 -11.48
N GLN A 20 10.81 -17.67 -10.31
CA GLN A 20 9.95 -18.39 -9.37
C GLN A 20 9.29 -17.44 -8.37
N SER A 21 8.20 -17.91 -7.77
CA SER A 21 7.60 -17.23 -6.63
C SER A 21 8.52 -17.31 -5.40
N LEU A 22 8.55 -16.24 -4.59
CA LEU A 22 9.27 -16.20 -3.32
C LEU A 22 8.26 -16.19 -2.17
N ARG A 23 8.53 -16.95 -1.12
CA ARG A 23 7.72 -16.94 0.09
C ARG A 23 8.30 -15.98 1.12
N ASN A 24 7.43 -15.33 1.88
CA ASN A 24 7.79 -14.47 3.02
C ASN A 24 8.80 -13.38 2.67
N TYR A 25 8.58 -12.68 1.56
CA TYR A 25 9.38 -11.53 1.18
C TYR A 25 9.22 -10.43 2.24
N THR A 26 10.34 -9.91 2.73
CA THR A 26 10.35 -8.78 3.66
C THR A 26 11.38 -7.73 3.24
N GLN A 27 11.05 -6.47 3.45
CA GLN A 27 11.94 -5.35 3.15
C GLN A 27 11.59 -4.14 4.02
N ARG A 28 12.59 -3.36 4.45
CA ARG A 28 12.35 -2.03 5.01
C ARG A 28 12.50 -0.98 3.91
N LEU A 29 11.52 -0.10 3.78
CA LEU A 29 11.43 0.92 2.74
C LEU A 29 11.53 2.31 3.35
N ALA A 30 12.33 3.18 2.75
CA ALA A 30 12.27 4.62 3.00
C ALA A 30 11.07 5.17 2.22
N MET A 31 10.17 5.88 2.92
CA MET A 31 8.89 6.35 2.36
C MET A 31 8.89 7.87 2.13
N ASP A 32 10.05 8.51 2.20
CA ASP A 32 10.27 9.91 1.81
C ASP A 32 10.14 10.12 0.29
N ASP A 33 10.42 9.09 -0.50
CA ASP A 33 10.07 9.01 -1.92
C ASP A 33 9.47 7.62 -2.24
N TYR A 34 8.16 7.61 -2.47
CA TYR A 34 7.39 6.42 -2.80
C TYR A 34 6.95 6.37 -4.27
N LEU A 35 7.36 7.34 -5.09
CA LEU A 35 7.03 7.35 -6.52
C LEU A 35 7.93 6.34 -7.25
N VAL A 36 7.30 5.37 -7.90
CA VAL A 36 7.98 4.41 -8.77
C VAL A 36 7.25 4.42 -10.09
N GLU A 37 7.81 5.07 -11.10
CA GLU A 37 7.16 5.16 -12.42
C GLU A 37 7.60 4.00 -13.32
N THR A 38 6.63 3.48 -14.06
CA THR A 38 6.84 2.48 -15.13
C THR A 38 5.95 2.82 -16.32
N GLU A 39 6.16 2.15 -17.45
CA GLU A 39 5.27 2.31 -18.61
C GLU A 39 3.81 1.96 -18.27
N LEU A 40 3.59 0.94 -17.43
CA LEU A 40 2.25 0.54 -17.00
C LEU A 40 1.66 1.51 -15.96
N PHE A 41 2.51 2.12 -15.15
CA PHE A 41 2.16 3.02 -14.05
C PHE A 41 2.91 4.35 -14.12
N PRO A 42 2.59 5.23 -15.09
CA PRO A 42 3.06 6.60 -15.06
C PRO A 42 2.40 7.35 -13.90
N LYS A 43 3.01 8.46 -13.45
CA LYS A 43 2.54 9.25 -12.30
C LYS A 43 1.03 9.54 -12.31
N ALA A 44 0.48 10.00 -13.42
CA ALA A 44 -0.95 10.34 -13.51
C ALA A 44 -1.88 9.15 -13.20
N VAL A 45 -1.46 7.93 -13.58
CA VAL A 45 -2.20 6.69 -13.27
C VAL A 45 -2.08 6.37 -11.78
N LEU A 46 -0.88 6.48 -11.22
CA LEU A 46 -0.64 6.25 -9.78
C LEU A 46 -1.48 7.19 -8.91
N GLU A 47 -1.52 8.48 -9.27
CA GLU A 47 -2.33 9.50 -8.60
C GLU A 47 -3.82 9.20 -8.69
N ALA A 48 -4.32 8.80 -9.87
CA ALA A 48 -5.73 8.42 -10.04
C ALA A 48 -6.14 7.22 -9.17
N TYR A 49 -5.36 6.14 -9.20
CA TYR A 49 -5.63 4.95 -8.38
C TYR A 49 -5.56 5.25 -6.88
N THR A 50 -4.65 6.14 -6.49
CA THR A 50 -4.51 6.57 -5.10
C THR A 50 -5.69 7.42 -4.66
N ALA A 51 -6.06 8.43 -5.44
CA ALA A 51 -7.23 9.26 -5.18
C ALA A 51 -8.49 8.40 -5.03
N TRP A 52 -8.67 7.43 -5.94
CA TRP A 52 -9.79 6.49 -5.87
C TRP A 52 -9.83 5.70 -4.56
N ASN A 53 -8.69 5.13 -4.16
CA ASN A 53 -8.59 4.32 -2.94
C ASN A 53 -8.64 5.15 -1.66
N LEU A 54 -8.33 6.44 -1.71
CA LEU A 54 -8.50 7.41 -0.63
C LEU A 54 -9.92 8.03 -0.61
N GLU A 55 -10.83 7.54 -1.46
CA GLU A 55 -12.18 8.08 -1.64
C GLU A 55 -12.17 9.57 -2.05
N LEU A 56 -11.13 10.06 -2.73
CA LEU A 56 -11.09 11.42 -3.26
C LEU A 56 -11.85 11.52 -4.60
N PRO A 57 -12.36 12.71 -4.96
CA PRO A 57 -12.97 12.92 -6.26
C PRO A 57 -12.00 12.62 -7.40
N LEU A 58 -12.51 12.04 -8.49
CA LEU A 58 -11.78 11.78 -9.73
C LEU A 58 -12.36 12.63 -10.86
N SER A 59 -11.49 13.04 -11.78
CA SER A 59 -11.91 13.58 -13.08
C SER A 59 -12.33 12.47 -14.04
N ASP A 60 -13.03 12.85 -15.11
CA ASP A 60 -13.42 11.92 -16.18
C ASP A 60 -12.20 11.27 -16.84
N GLU A 61 -11.12 12.03 -17.04
CA GLU A 61 -9.85 11.53 -17.58
C GLU A 61 -9.22 10.47 -16.67
N GLN A 62 -9.16 10.73 -15.36
CA GLN A 62 -8.62 9.77 -14.38
C GLN A 62 -9.43 8.48 -14.34
N THR A 63 -10.75 8.56 -14.56
CA THR A 63 -11.64 7.39 -14.60
C THR A 63 -11.33 6.46 -15.77
N GLN A 64 -10.68 6.94 -16.83
CA GLN A 64 -10.28 6.10 -17.97
C GLN A 64 -9.05 5.24 -17.66
N PHE A 65 -8.30 5.51 -16.57
CA PHE A 65 -7.10 4.74 -16.25
C PHE A 65 -7.37 3.37 -15.62
N PHE A 66 -8.60 3.10 -15.17
CA PHE A 66 -8.94 1.88 -14.43
C PHE A 66 -9.17 0.68 -15.36
N ASN A 67 -8.36 -0.36 -15.21
CA ASN A 67 -8.52 -1.60 -15.98
C ASN A 67 -8.04 -2.85 -15.21
N ALA A 68 -8.26 -4.02 -15.80
CA ALA A 68 -7.91 -5.32 -15.22
C ALA A 68 -6.39 -5.52 -15.09
N GLU A 69 -5.60 -5.11 -16.09
CA GLU A 69 -4.14 -5.24 -16.10
C GLU A 69 -3.50 -4.49 -14.93
N ARG A 70 -4.00 -3.29 -14.63
CA ARG A 70 -3.56 -2.44 -13.53
C ARG A 70 -4.13 -2.83 -12.16
N GLY A 71 -4.75 -4.01 -12.04
CA GLY A 71 -5.13 -4.62 -10.77
C GLY A 71 -6.62 -4.94 -10.60
N GLY A 72 -7.50 -4.44 -11.48
CA GLY A 72 -8.94 -4.71 -11.41
C GLY A 72 -9.56 -4.47 -10.03
N GLY A 73 -10.61 -5.23 -9.68
CA GLY A 73 -11.34 -5.11 -8.41
C GLY A 73 -10.53 -5.48 -7.16
N GLN A 74 -9.49 -6.31 -7.30
CA GLN A 74 -8.58 -6.67 -6.20
C GLN A 74 -7.72 -5.50 -5.71
N GLY A 75 -7.60 -4.44 -6.51
CA GLY A 75 -6.87 -3.22 -6.18
C GLY A 75 -7.72 -2.08 -5.64
N ASP A 76 -9.02 -2.32 -5.41
CA ASP A 76 -9.97 -1.33 -4.90
C ASP A 76 -10.03 -1.37 -3.37
N TYR A 77 -9.30 -0.50 -2.69
CA TYR A 77 -9.24 -0.43 -1.23
C TYR A 77 -10.22 0.57 -0.61
N ARG A 78 -11.08 1.19 -1.43
CA ARG A 78 -11.76 2.44 -1.06
C ARG A 78 -12.67 2.32 0.15
N SER A 79 -13.34 1.19 0.33
CA SER A 79 -14.45 1.03 1.28
C SER A 79 -14.11 1.52 2.69
N GLY A 80 -14.68 2.68 3.03
CA GLY A 80 -14.55 3.32 4.35
C GLY A 80 -13.17 3.88 4.65
N MET A 81 -12.34 4.17 3.64
CA MET A 81 -10.95 4.59 3.82
C MET A 81 -10.84 5.90 4.62
N ARG A 82 -11.70 6.89 4.38
CA ARG A 82 -11.68 8.14 5.17
C ARG A 82 -11.90 7.90 6.66
N ASN A 83 -12.85 7.04 7.02
CA ASN A 83 -13.12 6.70 8.42
C ASN A 83 -11.95 5.92 9.05
N LYS A 84 -11.31 5.03 8.28
CA LYS A 84 -10.12 4.28 8.69
C LYS A 84 -8.94 5.22 8.99
N ILE A 85 -8.69 6.20 8.13
CA ILE A 85 -7.68 7.25 8.32
C ILE A 85 -7.97 8.05 9.59
N ALA A 86 -9.20 8.56 9.73
CA ALA A 86 -9.61 9.34 10.90
C ALA A 86 -9.42 8.57 12.21
N ASN A 87 -9.74 7.27 12.23
CA ASN A 87 -9.53 6.41 13.40
C ASN A 87 -8.04 6.23 13.75
N VAL A 88 -7.15 6.10 12.75
CA VAL A 88 -5.70 6.05 12.99
C VAL A 88 -5.19 7.37 13.58
N VAL A 89 -5.63 8.50 13.03
CA VAL A 89 -5.25 9.83 13.52
C VAL A 89 -5.73 10.07 14.95
N ASP A 90 -6.99 9.75 15.28
CA ASP A 90 -7.50 9.83 16.66
C ASP A 90 -6.69 8.93 17.61
N CYS A 91 -6.40 7.70 17.19
CA CYS A 91 -5.63 6.75 17.98
C CYS A 91 -4.23 7.27 18.30
N LEU A 92 -3.47 7.72 17.30
CA LEU A 92 -2.08 8.15 17.47
C LEU A 92 -1.94 9.53 18.11
N SER A 93 -2.90 10.45 17.88
CA SER A 93 -2.89 11.76 18.53
C SER A 93 -3.14 11.66 20.04
N ARG A 94 -3.99 10.74 20.48
CA ARG A 94 -4.33 10.52 21.90
C ARG A 94 -3.41 9.52 22.58
N PHE A 95 -2.95 8.51 21.84
CA PHE A 95 -2.14 7.41 22.33
C PHE A 95 -0.96 7.15 21.37
N PRO A 96 0.09 7.99 21.37
CA PRO A 96 1.20 7.88 20.41
C PRO A 96 1.94 6.53 20.41
N GLN A 97 1.89 5.79 21.51
CA GLN A 97 2.49 4.45 21.66
C GLN A 97 1.50 3.30 21.41
N SER A 98 0.30 3.60 20.90
CA SER A 98 -0.75 2.61 20.68
C SER A 98 -0.32 1.59 19.63
N LYS A 99 -0.57 0.32 19.94
CA LYS A 99 -0.43 -0.81 19.01
C LYS A 99 -1.73 -1.09 18.22
N ARG A 100 -2.72 -0.19 18.32
CA ARG A 100 -4.07 -0.36 17.76
C ARG A 100 -4.37 0.61 16.61
N ALA A 101 -3.39 1.40 16.18
CA ALA A 101 -3.50 2.24 15.00
C ALA A 101 -3.37 1.37 13.73
N ILE A 102 -4.46 0.72 13.35
CA ILE A 102 -4.47 -0.32 12.31
C ILE A 102 -5.53 0.00 11.25
N ILE A 103 -5.18 -0.23 9.98
CA ILE A 103 -6.13 -0.30 8.87
C ILE A 103 -6.16 -1.73 8.34
N THR A 104 -7.33 -2.37 8.40
CA THR A 104 -7.58 -3.68 7.79
C THR A 104 -8.27 -3.51 6.44
N ILE A 105 -7.74 -4.19 5.42
CA ILE A 105 -8.30 -4.31 4.08
C ILE A 105 -8.96 -5.68 3.98
N SER A 106 -10.29 -5.66 3.82
CA SER A 106 -11.18 -6.84 3.85
C SER A 106 -11.07 -7.65 5.15
N ASN A 107 -12.07 -7.48 6.02
CA ASN A 107 -12.14 -8.18 7.32
C ASN A 107 -13.11 -9.37 7.28
N ASN A 108 -13.03 -10.20 6.23
CA ASN A 108 -13.81 -11.43 6.13
C ASN A 108 -12.98 -12.61 6.70
N PRO A 109 -13.40 -13.23 7.82
CA PRO A 109 -12.71 -14.39 8.39
C PRO A 109 -12.91 -15.68 7.58
N SER A 110 -13.84 -15.69 6.64
CA SER A 110 -14.17 -16.84 5.78
C SER A 110 -14.13 -16.42 4.30
N PRO A 111 -12.93 -16.14 3.74
CA PRO A 111 -12.80 -15.58 2.40
C PRO A 111 -13.39 -16.51 1.34
N CYS A 112 -14.23 -15.96 0.47
CA CYS A 112 -14.78 -16.64 -0.69
C CYS A 112 -13.76 -16.61 -1.84
N HIS A 113 -13.33 -17.78 -2.31
CA HIS A 113 -12.29 -17.90 -3.35
C HIS A 113 -12.69 -17.34 -4.73
N THR A 114 -13.97 -17.03 -4.95
CA THR A 114 -14.49 -16.42 -6.18
C THR A 114 -14.77 -14.91 -6.02
N SER A 115 -14.55 -14.35 -4.83
CA SER A 115 -14.77 -12.93 -4.54
C SER A 115 -13.49 -12.12 -4.70
N ASP A 116 -13.49 -11.16 -5.61
CA ASP A 116 -12.37 -10.22 -5.77
C ASP A 116 -12.14 -9.35 -4.52
N ASP A 117 -13.21 -9.12 -3.73
CA ASP A 117 -13.12 -8.38 -2.48
C ASP A 117 -12.39 -9.18 -1.38
N ASP A 118 -12.51 -10.50 -1.39
CA ASP A 118 -11.75 -11.38 -0.50
C ASP A 118 -10.33 -11.65 -1.04
N ALA A 119 -10.13 -11.45 -2.35
CA ALA A 119 -8.86 -11.58 -3.04
C ALA A 119 -8.01 -10.29 -3.02
N LYS A 120 -8.26 -9.33 -2.12
CA LYS A 120 -7.40 -8.15 -1.98
C LYS A 120 -6.01 -8.54 -1.47
N CYS A 121 -4.97 -8.00 -2.10
CA CYS A 121 -3.58 -8.37 -1.83
C CYS A 121 -3.04 -7.77 -0.52
N LEU A 122 -3.17 -6.45 -0.34
CA LEU A 122 -2.90 -5.80 0.95
C LEU A 122 -3.98 -6.25 1.94
N ARG A 123 -3.58 -6.65 3.15
CA ARG A 123 -4.50 -7.09 4.22
C ARG A 123 -4.51 -6.15 5.40
N GLU A 124 -3.33 -5.67 5.81
CA GLU A 124 -3.22 -4.85 7.02
C GLU A 124 -2.10 -3.82 6.90
N LEU A 125 -2.31 -2.68 7.55
CA LEU A 125 -1.33 -1.63 7.81
C LEU A 125 -1.36 -1.28 9.29
N HIS A 126 -0.21 -1.35 9.94
CA HIS A 126 -0.02 -1.07 11.37
C HIS A 126 0.85 0.18 11.48
N PHE A 127 0.28 1.28 11.95
CA PHE A 127 0.95 2.57 12.05
C PHE A 127 1.52 2.78 13.46
N TYR A 128 2.67 3.43 13.55
CA TYR A 128 3.31 3.75 14.82
C TYR A 128 4.22 4.99 14.69
N ILE A 129 4.41 5.71 15.78
CA ILE A 129 5.30 6.87 15.84
C ILE A 129 6.61 6.44 16.49
N GLU A 130 7.72 6.71 15.83
CA GLU A 130 9.08 6.47 16.33
C GLU A 130 9.99 7.59 15.82
N ASP A 131 10.84 8.15 16.69
CA ASP A 131 11.72 9.29 16.38
C ASP A 131 10.99 10.50 15.77
N ASN A 132 9.78 10.78 16.26
CA ASN A 132 8.89 11.83 15.73
C ASN A 132 8.57 11.66 14.23
N LYS A 133 8.56 10.42 13.72
CA LYS A 133 8.14 10.09 12.35
C LYS A 133 7.01 9.07 12.37
N LEU A 134 6.08 9.19 11.42
CA LEU A 134 5.07 8.17 11.18
C LEU A 134 5.68 7.00 10.41
N ASN A 135 5.77 5.84 11.04
CA ASN A 135 6.20 4.60 10.43
C ASN A 135 5.00 3.64 10.27
N ALA A 136 5.16 2.62 9.45
CA ALA A 136 4.15 1.58 9.32
C ALA A 136 4.76 0.19 9.08
N SER A 137 3.98 -0.85 9.34
CA SER A 137 4.22 -2.21 8.84
C SER A 137 3.02 -2.63 8.00
N CYS A 138 3.25 -3.25 6.84
CA CYS A 138 2.18 -3.79 6.01
C CYS A 138 2.27 -5.30 5.85
N LEU A 139 1.12 -5.94 5.74
CA LEU A 139 1.00 -7.35 5.39
C LEU A 139 0.25 -7.50 4.07
N PHE A 140 0.91 -8.10 3.10
CA PHE A 140 0.35 -8.56 1.85
C PHE A 140 0.20 -10.08 1.88
N ARG A 141 -0.98 -10.60 1.50
CA ARG A 141 -1.15 -12.04 1.23
C ARG A 141 -0.49 -12.48 -0.08
N ALA A 142 -0.19 -11.54 -0.96
CA ALA A 142 0.47 -11.73 -2.24
C ALA A 142 0.93 -10.36 -2.77
N GLN A 143 2.08 -10.32 -3.44
CA GLN A 143 2.55 -9.14 -4.16
C GLN A 143 3.03 -9.57 -5.55
N ALA A 144 2.54 -8.91 -6.60
CA ALA A 144 3.13 -9.00 -7.93
C ALA A 144 4.13 -7.85 -8.10
N ALA A 145 5.37 -8.12 -8.48
CA ALA A 145 6.39 -7.08 -8.68
C ALA A 145 5.92 -6.02 -9.69
N LEU A 146 5.22 -6.44 -10.75
CA LEU A 146 4.59 -5.56 -11.74
C LEU A 146 3.63 -4.53 -11.12
N ILE A 147 2.90 -4.90 -10.06
CA ILE A 147 1.86 -4.06 -9.41
C ILE A 147 2.42 -3.27 -8.22
N PHE A 148 3.65 -3.55 -7.79
CA PHE A 148 4.27 -2.86 -6.66
C PHE A 148 4.22 -1.33 -6.77
N PRO A 149 4.52 -0.70 -7.93
CA PRO A 149 4.39 0.75 -8.12
C PRO A 149 3.06 1.34 -7.62
N LYS A 150 1.94 0.71 -8.00
CA LYS A 150 0.61 1.14 -7.60
C LYS A 150 0.38 1.00 -6.10
N ASN A 151 0.76 -0.15 -5.53
CA ASN A 151 0.53 -0.44 -4.12
C ASN A 151 1.37 0.46 -3.22
N ILE A 152 2.65 0.68 -3.56
CA ILE A 152 3.53 1.50 -2.75
C ILE A 152 3.16 2.97 -2.82
N HIS A 153 2.70 3.46 -3.98
CA HIS A 153 2.21 4.82 -4.12
C HIS A 153 0.97 5.07 -3.26
N PHE A 154 0.02 4.14 -3.25
CA PHE A 154 -1.14 4.21 -2.36
C PHE A 154 -0.74 4.23 -0.89
N ILE A 155 0.15 3.33 -0.45
CA ILE A 155 0.59 3.28 0.95
C ILE A 155 1.35 4.55 1.33
N GLY A 156 2.23 5.05 0.46
CA GLY A 156 2.98 6.28 0.69
C GLY A 156 2.07 7.49 0.84
N ALA A 157 1.10 7.66 -0.05
CA ALA A 157 0.11 8.74 0.05
C ALA A 157 -0.76 8.62 1.31
N LEU A 158 -1.17 7.40 1.68
CA LEU A 158 -1.91 7.14 2.91
C LEU A 158 -1.09 7.50 4.15
N MET A 159 0.20 7.13 4.18
CA MET A 159 1.12 7.54 5.26
C MET A 159 1.29 9.05 5.29
N ALA A 160 1.42 9.71 4.13
CA ALA A 160 1.56 11.17 4.05
C ALA A 160 0.33 11.90 4.60
N GLU A 161 -0.88 11.46 4.26
CA GLU A 161 -2.15 12.02 4.75
C GLU A 161 -2.25 11.94 6.29
N ILE A 162 -1.92 10.78 6.86
CA ILE A 162 -1.93 10.56 8.32
C ILE A 162 -0.84 11.39 8.99
N ALA A 163 0.37 11.41 8.43
CA ALA A 163 1.51 12.14 8.98
C ALA A 163 1.26 13.66 8.97
N GLN A 164 0.69 14.19 7.88
CA GLN A 164 0.24 15.57 7.77
C GLN A 164 -0.79 15.92 8.84
N SER A 165 -1.79 15.06 9.05
CA SER A 165 -2.82 15.25 10.08
C SER A 165 -2.24 15.26 11.51
N LEU A 166 -1.14 14.54 11.73
CA LEU A 166 -0.41 14.48 13.00
C LEU A 166 0.70 15.54 13.11
N ALA A 167 0.94 16.35 12.07
CA ALA A 167 2.02 17.32 11.97
C ALA A 167 3.43 16.73 12.22
N ILE A 168 3.68 15.51 11.73
CA ILE A 168 4.98 14.84 11.80
C ILE A 168 5.44 14.38 10.41
N PRO A 169 6.76 14.21 10.17
CA PRO A 169 7.26 13.64 8.93
C PRO A 169 6.91 12.16 8.76
N VAL A 170 6.90 11.72 7.50
CA VAL A 170 6.85 10.29 7.14
C VAL A 170 8.19 9.63 7.45
N GLY A 171 8.12 8.40 7.95
CA GLY A 171 9.26 7.55 8.29
C GLY A 171 9.45 6.40 7.30
N THR A 172 9.49 5.17 7.83
CA THR A 172 9.75 3.95 7.07
C THR A 172 8.56 3.01 7.06
N LEU A 173 8.52 2.15 6.05
CA LEU A 173 7.58 1.04 5.95
C LEU A 173 8.32 -0.29 6.09
N PHE A 174 7.89 -1.13 7.04
CA PHE A 174 8.25 -2.55 7.03
C PHE A 174 7.26 -3.31 6.13
N TYR A 175 7.76 -3.76 4.98
CA TYR A 175 6.98 -4.43 3.95
C TYR A 175 7.06 -5.94 4.12
N CYS A 176 5.91 -6.62 4.25
CA CYS A 176 5.81 -8.07 4.28
C CYS A 176 4.84 -8.58 3.21
N ALA A 177 5.27 -9.52 2.39
CA ALA A 177 4.42 -10.25 1.47
C ALA A 177 4.63 -11.76 1.64
N THR A 178 3.55 -12.50 1.91
CA THR A 178 3.64 -13.96 2.12
C THR A 178 4.01 -14.72 0.85
N ILE A 179 3.65 -14.19 -0.32
CA ILE A 179 4.16 -14.63 -1.62
C ILE A 179 4.45 -13.42 -2.51
N LEU A 180 5.60 -13.43 -3.16
CA LEU A 180 6.02 -12.49 -4.19
C LEU A 180 6.11 -13.22 -5.54
N VAL A 181 5.51 -12.67 -6.58
CA VAL A 181 5.48 -13.19 -7.96
C VAL A 181 5.85 -12.07 -8.94
N SER A 182 6.23 -12.41 -10.18
CA SER A 182 6.59 -11.42 -11.20
C SER A 182 5.40 -10.55 -11.59
N ASP A 183 4.30 -11.21 -11.91
CA ASP A 183 3.07 -10.64 -12.46
C ASP A 183 1.85 -11.30 -11.79
N ARG A 184 0.66 -11.18 -12.41
CA ARG A 184 -0.61 -11.65 -11.83
C ARG A 184 -1.08 -13.01 -12.40
N SER A 185 -0.30 -13.64 -13.27
CA SER A 185 -0.66 -14.91 -13.92
C SER A 185 -0.49 -16.13 -13.03
#